data_AF-A0AA39TRS3-F1
#
_entry.id   AF-A0AA39TRS3-F1
#
_cell.length_a   1.000
_cell.length_b   1.000
_cell.length_c   1.000
_cell.angle_alpha   90.00
_cell.angle_beta   90.00
_cell.angle_gamma   90.00
#
_symmetry.space_group_name_H-M   'P 1'
#
loop_
_entity.id
_entity.type
_entity.pdbx_description
1 polymer ?
#
loop_
_entity_poly.entity_id
_entity_poly.type
_entity_poly.pdbx_seq_one_letter_code
_entity_poly.pdbx_strand_id
1 'polypeptide(L)'
;MTTRKTPRCSTCGAATPQKPRFTDAPSPFRDLIAVNGAASGPELIHYLQGVHADIFAQDETIRRAKVALKDAIGEKNRLQRIADSHVGLMSAFRSFPPEVLAQIFHFAAVSRPNEQPKHITQVFNTLWKIGGVCRLWRSVVLSNPSL
;
A
#
# COMPACT_ATOMS: atom_id res chain seq x y z
N MET A 1 -15.14 14.86 38.68
CA MET A 1 -15.07 14.37 37.29
C MET A 1 -13.66 13.89 37.00
N THR A 2 -13.40 12.59 37.12
CA THR A 2 -12.07 11.99 36.91
C THR A 2 -11.96 11.46 35.49
N THR A 3 -11.13 12.09 34.66
CA THR A 3 -10.86 11.65 33.29
C THR A 3 -10.02 10.38 33.30
N ARG A 4 -10.62 9.26 32.87
CA ARG A 4 -9.94 7.96 32.75
C ARG A 4 -8.92 8.06 31.60
N LYS A 5 -7.63 8.14 31.90
CA LYS A 5 -6.55 8.16 30.89
C LYS A 5 -6.53 6.82 30.15
N THR A 6 -6.82 6.85 28.86
CA THR A 6 -6.71 5.67 27.99
C THR A 6 -5.22 5.35 27.76
N PRO A 7 -4.78 4.10 28.00
CA PRO A 7 -3.40 3.72 27.71
C PRO A 7 -3.07 3.94 26.23
N ARG A 8 -1.82 4.32 25.95
CA ARG A 8 -1.31 4.59 24.60
C ARG A 8 -0.06 3.77 24.35
N CYS A 9 0.15 3.39 23.10
CA CYS A 9 1.37 2.70 22.66
C CYS A 9 2.60 3.62 22.85
N SER A 10 3.67 3.10 23.45
CA SER A 10 4.93 3.84 23.69
C SER A 10 5.72 4.14 22.42
N THR A 11 5.47 3.41 21.34
CA THR A 11 6.22 3.54 20.07
C THR A 11 5.52 4.45 19.05
N CYS A 12 4.19 4.42 18.99
CA CYS A 12 3.42 5.17 17.97
C CYS A 12 2.36 6.12 18.54
N GLY A 13 2.17 6.17 19.87
CA GLY A 13 1.23 7.10 20.52
C GLY A 13 -0.26 6.84 20.28
N ALA A 14 -0.60 5.81 19.50
CA ALA A 14 -1.97 5.38 19.25
C ALA A 14 -2.64 4.89 20.54
N ALA A 15 -3.92 5.19 20.72
CA ALA A 15 -4.72 4.64 21.82
C ALA A 15 -4.69 3.11 21.71
N THR A 16 -4.37 2.42 22.81
CA THR A 16 -4.46 0.95 22.81
C THR A 16 -5.92 0.58 22.55
N PRO A 17 -6.21 -0.32 21.58
CA PRO A 17 -7.55 -0.78 21.35
C PRO A 17 -8.10 -1.34 22.67
N GLN A 18 -9.31 -0.91 23.05
CA GLN A 18 -10.00 -1.53 24.17
C GLN A 18 -10.04 -3.03 23.89
N LYS A 19 -9.56 -3.85 24.84
CA LYS A 19 -9.72 -5.30 24.72
C LYS A 19 -11.20 -5.55 24.45
N PRO A 20 -11.54 -6.29 23.38
CA PRO A 20 -12.92 -6.68 23.16
C PRO A 20 -13.42 -7.37 24.41
N ARG A 21 -14.67 -7.10 24.76
CA ARG A 21 -15.34 -7.59 25.96
C ARG A 21 -15.72 -9.06 25.81
N PHE A 22 -14.85 -9.87 25.19
CA PHE A 22 -15.04 -11.31 25.17
C PHE A 22 -14.97 -11.77 26.61
N THR A 23 -16.10 -12.20 27.15
CA THR A 23 -16.09 -13.07 28.31
C THR A 23 -15.46 -14.37 27.83
N ASP A 24 -14.25 -14.68 28.29
CA ASP A 24 -13.62 -16.01 28.10
C ASP A 24 -14.45 -17.15 28.73
N ALA A 25 -15.60 -16.82 29.35
CA ALA A 25 -16.54 -17.76 29.91
C ALA A 25 -17.20 -18.60 28.79
N PRO A 26 -17.14 -19.94 28.89
CA PRO A 26 -17.83 -20.81 27.95
C PRO A 26 -19.35 -20.59 27.99
N SER A 27 -20.03 -20.90 26.88
CA SER A 27 -21.49 -20.82 26.78
C SER A 27 -22.16 -21.54 27.96
N PRO A 28 -23.14 -20.92 28.65
CA PRO A 28 -23.87 -21.58 29.73
C PRO A 28 -24.70 -22.78 29.24
N PHE A 29 -24.92 -22.90 27.92
CA PHE A 29 -25.62 -24.02 27.30
C PHE A 29 -24.68 -25.09 26.71
N ARG A 30 -23.37 -25.01 26.97
CA ARG A 30 -22.37 -25.91 26.38
C ARG A 30 -22.71 -27.39 26.59
N ASP A 31 -23.09 -27.76 27.81
CA ASP A 31 -23.39 -29.16 28.16
C ASP A 31 -24.68 -29.64 27.50
N LEU A 32 -25.68 -28.76 27.38
CA LEU A 32 -26.93 -29.06 26.66
C LEU A 32 -26.69 -29.24 25.16
N ILE A 33 -25.85 -28.41 24.54
CA ILE A 33 -25.48 -28.56 23.12
C ILE A 33 -24.80 -29.91 22.88
N ALA A 34 -23.90 -30.34 23.78
CA ALA A 34 -23.16 -31.59 23.63
C ALA A 34 -24.04 -32.84 23.64
N VAL A 35 -25.18 -32.80 24.34
CA VAL A 35 -26.10 -33.93 24.49
C VAL A 35 -27.42 -33.75 23.74
N ASN A 36 -27.55 -32.73 22.88
CA ASN A 36 -28.81 -32.32 22.24
C ASN A 36 -29.96 -32.09 23.26
N GLY A 37 -29.62 -31.55 24.44
CA GLY A 37 -30.57 -31.22 25.49
C GLY A 37 -31.40 -29.97 25.16
N ALA A 38 -32.61 -29.90 25.73
CA ALA A 38 -33.48 -28.74 25.58
C ALA A 38 -33.15 -27.66 26.61
N ALA A 39 -33.07 -26.40 26.17
CA ALA A 39 -32.94 -25.24 27.04
C ALA A 39 -34.29 -24.53 27.25
N SER A 40 -34.42 -23.80 28.35
CA SER A 40 -35.55 -22.91 28.57
C SER A 40 -35.56 -21.79 27.53
N GLY A 41 -36.69 -21.61 26.83
CA GLY A 41 -36.84 -20.62 25.76
C GLY A 41 -36.46 -19.18 26.18
N PRO A 42 -36.97 -18.66 27.31
CA PRO A 42 -36.63 -17.31 27.78
C PRO A 42 -35.13 -17.09 28.06
N GLU A 43 -34.46 -18.06 28.68
CA GLU A 43 -33.04 -17.97 29.01
C GLU A 43 -32.16 -18.00 27.76
N LEU A 44 -32.50 -18.87 26.81
CA LEU A 44 -31.81 -18.97 25.52
C LEU A 44 -31.98 -17.68 24.71
N ILE A 45 -33.20 -17.11 24.66
CA ILE A 45 -33.48 -15.86 23.95
C ILE A 45 -32.65 -14.71 24.54
N HIS A 46 -32.63 -14.55 25.87
CA HIS A 46 -31.87 -13.50 26.53
C HIS A 46 -30.36 -13.62 26.24
N TYR A 47 -29.82 -14.83 26.31
CA TYR A 47 -28.42 -15.08 25.98
C TYR A 47 -28.10 -14.75 24.52
N LEU A 48 -28.93 -15.18 23.57
CA LEU A 48 -28.73 -14.90 22.14
C LEU A 48 -28.82 -13.39 21.85
N GLN A 49 -29.71 -12.66 22.52
CA GLN A 49 -29.77 -11.20 22.42
C GLN A 49 -28.46 -10.55 22.85
N GLY A 50 -27.86 -11.02 23.95
CA GLY A 50 -26.54 -10.56 24.40
C GLY A 50 -25.45 -10.83 23.35
N VAL A 51 -25.39 -12.06 22.82
CA VAL A 51 -24.43 -12.44 21.78
C VAL A 51 -24.60 -11.59 20.52
N HIS A 52 -25.84 -11.33 20.08
CA HIS A 52 -26.09 -10.46 18.92
C HIS A 52 -25.66 -9.01 19.17
N ALA A 53 -25.86 -8.47 20.38
CA ALA A 53 -25.40 -7.14 20.74
C ALA A 53 -23.87 -7.05 20.69
N ASP A 54 -23.17 -8.09 21.16
CA ASP A 54 -21.71 -8.16 21.11
C ASP A 54 -21.18 -8.27 19.67
N ILE A 55 -21.83 -9.07 18.81
CA ILE A 55 -21.52 -9.14 17.38
C ILE A 55 -21.66 -7.76 16.74
N PHE A 56 -22.77 -7.07 16.99
CA PHE A 56 -23.00 -5.73 16.45
C PHE A 56 -21.93 -4.72 16.92
N ALA A 57 -21.56 -4.76 18.20
CA ALA A 57 -20.50 -3.91 18.73
C ALA A 57 -19.13 -4.20 18.08
N GLN A 58 -18.86 -5.46 17.75
CA GLN A 58 -17.64 -5.87 17.07
C GLN A 58 -17.64 -5.43 15.61
N ASP A 59 -18.75 -5.56 14.90
CA ASP A 59 -18.90 -5.08 13.51
C ASP A 59 -18.66 -3.57 13.41
N GLU A 60 -19.18 -2.79 14.37
CA GLU A 60 -18.93 -1.35 14.43
C GLU A 60 -17.46 -1.03 14.71
N THR A 61 -16.78 -1.86 15.51
CA THR A 61 -15.34 -1.74 15.75
C THR A 61 -14.53 -2.05 14.49
N ILE A 62 -14.90 -3.11 13.75
CA ILE A 62 -14.30 -3.46 12.46
C ILE A 62 -14.51 -2.32 11.45
N ARG A 63 -15.73 -1.78 11.37
CA ARG A 63 -16.06 -0.67 10.47
C ARG A 63 -15.17 0.54 10.74
N ARG A 64 -15.04 0.95 12.00
CA ARG A 64 -14.17 2.07 12.41
C ARG A 64 -12.70 1.80 12.09
N ALA A 65 -12.20 0.59 12.36
CA ALA A 65 -10.83 0.21 12.03
C ALA A 65 -10.54 0.26 10.52
N LYS A 66 -11.49 -0.19 9.68
CA LYS A 66 -11.37 -0.11 8.22
C LYS A 66 -11.28 1.33 7.71
N VAL A 67 -12.08 2.24 8.27
CA VAL A 67 -12.02 3.67 7.93
C VAL A 67 -10.65 4.25 8.32
N ALA A 68 -10.21 4.04 9.56
CA ALA A 68 -8.92 4.52 10.03
C ALA A 68 -7.75 3.97 9.20
N LEU A 69 -7.80 2.70 8.80
CA LEU A 69 -6.81 2.09 7.92
C LEU A 69 -6.78 2.76 6.54
N LYS A 70 -7.96 3.02 5.95
CA LYS A 70 -8.08 3.70 4.66
C LYS A 70 -7.45 5.09 4.72
N ASP A 71 -7.74 5.85 5.78
CA ASP A 71 -7.20 7.20 5.96
C ASP A 71 -5.68 7.19 6.13
N ALA A 72 -5.16 6.27 6.95
CA ALA A 72 -3.71 6.10 7.14
C ALA A 72 -2.98 5.71 5.85
N ILE A 73 -3.56 4.83 5.03
CA ILE A 73 -3.03 4.48 3.71
C ILE A 73 -3.04 5.71 2.78
N GLY A 74 -4.14 6.48 2.80
CA GLY A 74 -4.26 7.72 2.03
C GLY A 74 -3.14 8.70 2.37
N GLU A 75 -2.89 8.91 3.66
CA GLU A 75 -1.84 9.81 4.15
C GLU A 75 -0.43 9.30 3.82
N LYS A 76 -0.17 7.99 4.00
CA LYS A 76 1.10 7.38 3.59
C LYS A 76 1.39 7.63 2.10
N ASN A 77 0.40 7.43 1.25
CA ASN A 77 0.53 7.63 -0.19
C ASN A 77 0.75 9.12 -0.54
N ARG A 78 0.12 10.04 0.20
CA ARG A 78 0.37 11.48 0.06
C ARG A 78 1.82 11.82 0.41
N LEU A 79 2.31 11.32 1.54
CA LEU A 79 3.69 11.53 1.98
C LEU A 79 4.71 10.91 1.03
N GLN A 80 4.44 9.72 0.49
CA GLN A 80 5.30 9.08 -0.51
C GLN A 80 5.45 9.96 -1.76
N ARG A 81 4.34 10.52 -2.30
CA ARG A 81 4.41 11.43 -3.44
C ARG A 81 5.25 12.67 -3.18
N ILE A 82 5.19 13.21 -1.96
CA ILE A 82 6.02 14.35 -1.55
C ILE A 82 7.49 13.92 -1.50
N ALA A 83 7.80 12.76 -0.92
CA ALA A 83 9.16 12.25 -0.90
C ALA A 83 9.72 12.08 -2.33
N ASP A 84 8.97 11.40 -3.20
CA ASP A 84 9.36 11.14 -4.59
C ASP A 84 9.62 12.45 -5.37
N SER A 85 8.79 13.49 -5.16
CA SER A 85 8.98 14.79 -5.82
C SER A 85 10.27 15.49 -5.37
N HIS A 86 10.71 15.26 -4.14
CA HIS A 86 11.91 15.89 -3.58
C HIS A 86 13.18 15.06 -3.83
N VAL A 87 13.07 13.73 -3.94
CA VAL A 87 14.19 12.88 -4.42
C VAL A 87 14.64 13.33 -5.81
N GLY A 88 13.71 13.68 -6.70
CA GLY A 88 14.06 14.27 -8.00
C GLY A 88 14.80 15.60 -7.93
N LEU A 89 14.67 16.37 -6.84
CA LEU A 89 15.46 17.59 -6.60
C LEU A 89 16.88 17.29 -6.14
N MET A 90 17.08 16.16 -5.45
CA MET A 90 18.39 15.70 -4.98
C MET A 90 19.20 14.99 -6.06
N SER A 91 18.55 14.53 -7.15
CA SER A 91 19.29 13.98 -8.28
C SER A 91 20.19 15.06 -8.88
N ALA A 92 21.50 14.77 -8.93
CA ALA A 92 22.50 15.66 -9.51
C ALA A 92 22.27 15.91 -11.02
N PHE A 93 21.41 15.11 -11.65
CA PHE A 93 21.11 15.13 -13.08
C PHE A 93 19.59 15.16 -13.31
N ARG A 94 18.99 16.36 -13.28
CA ARG A 94 17.53 16.55 -13.44
C ARG A 94 17.05 16.44 -14.89
N SER A 95 17.91 16.82 -15.82
CA SER A 95 17.72 16.66 -17.26
C SER A 95 19.08 16.69 -17.94
N PHE A 96 19.22 15.91 -19.01
CA PHE A 96 20.37 16.06 -19.90
C PHE A 96 20.11 17.28 -20.79
N PRO A 97 21.11 18.16 -21.00
CA PRO A 97 21.04 19.16 -22.04
C PRO A 97 20.70 18.49 -23.38
N PRO A 98 19.85 19.10 -24.22
CA PRO A 98 19.47 18.55 -25.52
C PRO A 98 20.67 18.16 -26.39
N GLU A 99 21.77 18.90 -26.27
CA GLU A 99 23.03 18.66 -26.99
C GLU A 99 23.67 17.34 -26.56
N VAL A 100 23.64 17.04 -25.27
CA VAL A 100 24.19 15.78 -24.71
C VAL A 100 23.31 14.60 -25.14
N LEU A 101 21.98 14.76 -25.08
CA LEU A 101 21.05 13.75 -25.59
C LEU A 101 21.24 13.51 -27.09
N ALA A 102 21.40 14.57 -27.87
CA ALA A 102 21.66 14.48 -29.30
C ALA A 102 22.94 13.71 -29.59
N GLN A 103 24.02 13.94 -28.83
CA GLN A 103 25.26 13.17 -28.98
C GLN A 103 25.08 11.69 -28.62
N ILE A 104 24.38 11.37 -27.53
CA ILE A 104 24.11 9.99 -27.12
C ILE A 104 23.28 9.26 -28.17
N PHE A 105 22.20 9.88 -28.66
CA PHE A 105 21.36 9.28 -29.68
C PHE A 105 22.07 9.20 -31.02
N HIS A 106 22.89 10.18 -31.38
CA HIS A 106 23.73 10.13 -32.58
C HIS A 106 24.71 8.95 -32.52
N PHE A 107 25.38 8.76 -31.38
CA PHE A 107 26.27 7.63 -31.15
C PHE A 107 25.53 6.27 -31.22
N ALA A 108 24.33 6.19 -30.63
CA ALA A 108 23.52 4.97 -30.70
C ALA A 108 22.97 4.68 -32.10
N ALA A 109 22.69 5.74 -32.88
CA ALA A 109 22.09 5.66 -34.20
C ALA A 109 23.08 5.25 -35.29
N VAL A 110 24.34 5.65 -35.15
CA VAL A 110 25.35 5.61 -36.21
C VAL A 110 26.42 4.58 -35.88
N SER A 111 26.67 3.64 -36.80
CA SER A 111 27.73 2.62 -36.59
C SER A 111 29.11 3.10 -37.08
N ARG A 112 29.16 4.14 -37.93
CA ARG A 112 30.38 4.80 -38.43
C ARG A 112 30.16 6.31 -38.65
N PRO A 113 31.09 7.20 -38.26
CA PRO A 113 30.94 8.64 -38.49
C PRO A 113 30.61 8.94 -39.97
N ASN A 114 29.61 9.78 -40.23
CA ASN A 114 29.11 10.21 -41.55
C ASN A 114 28.32 9.19 -42.38
N GLU A 115 27.90 8.06 -41.80
CA GLU A 115 27.06 7.09 -42.52
C GLU A 115 25.59 7.54 -42.52
N GLN A 116 25.12 8.11 -43.63
CA GLN A 116 23.70 8.40 -43.80
C GLN A 116 22.92 7.14 -44.19
N PRO A 117 21.73 6.91 -43.61
CA PRO A 117 20.89 5.79 -43.99
C PRO A 117 20.49 5.92 -45.46
N LYS A 118 20.92 4.98 -46.31
CA LYS A 118 20.57 4.96 -47.73
C LYS A 118 19.29 4.18 -48.01
N HIS A 119 18.87 3.35 -47.05
CA HIS A 119 17.72 2.46 -47.19
C HIS A 119 16.82 2.49 -45.97
N ILE A 120 15.52 2.30 -46.17
CA ILE A 120 14.49 2.32 -45.12
C ILE A 120 14.78 1.28 -44.02
N THR A 121 15.34 0.12 -44.36
CA THR A 121 15.75 -0.92 -43.42
C THR A 121 16.82 -0.43 -42.43
N GLN A 122 17.75 0.42 -42.89
CA GLN A 122 18.76 1.03 -42.01
C GLN A 122 18.12 2.04 -41.06
N VAL A 123 17.14 2.83 -41.52
CA VAL A 123 16.37 3.75 -40.67
C VAL A 123 15.64 2.99 -39.55
N PHE A 124 14.95 1.89 -39.88
CA PHE A 124 14.28 1.06 -38.87
C PHE A 124 15.25 0.45 -37.87
N ASN A 125 16.41 -0.05 -38.33
CA ASN A 125 17.44 -0.57 -37.43
C ASN A 125 17.99 0.50 -36.47
N THR A 126 18.20 1.72 -36.97
CA THR A 126 18.62 2.87 -36.14
C THR A 126 17.57 3.23 -35.09
N LEU A 127 16.30 3.32 -35.48
CA LEU A 127 15.19 3.59 -34.55
C LEU A 127 15.06 2.48 -33.50
N TRP A 128 15.30 1.22 -33.88
CA TRP A 128 15.27 0.09 -32.95
C TRP A 128 16.40 0.17 -31.91
N LYS A 129 17.61 0.57 -32.33
CA LYS A 129 18.75 0.79 -31.43
C LYS A 129 18.47 1.91 -30.43
N ILE A 130 17.93 3.04 -30.89
CA ILE A 130 17.49 4.15 -30.03
C ILE A 130 16.44 3.65 -29.02
N GLY A 131 15.43 2.93 -29.50
CA GLY A 131 14.41 2.32 -28.63
C GLY A 131 15.00 1.36 -27.59
N GLY A 132 16.05 0.62 -27.95
CA GLY A 132 16.82 -0.23 -27.03
C GLY A 132 17.49 0.55 -25.91
N VAL A 133 18.18 1.66 -26.24
CA VAL A 133 18.80 2.55 -25.25
C VAL A 133 17.76 3.12 -24.29
N CYS A 134 16.63 3.62 -24.81
CA CYS A 134 15.55 4.15 -23.97
C CYS A 134 14.96 3.10 -23.02
N ARG A 135 14.76 1.85 -23.49
CA ARG A 135 14.28 0.74 -22.65
C ARG A 135 15.27 0.40 -21.54
N LEU A 136 16.56 0.35 -21.86
CA LEU A 136 17.61 0.07 -20.87
C LEU A 136 17.64 1.14 -19.78
N TRP A 137 17.65 2.42 -20.17
CA TRP A 137 17.63 3.53 -19.22
C TRP A 137 16.39 3.51 -18.34
N ARG A 138 15.21 3.26 -18.92
CA ARG A 138 13.97 3.10 -18.14
C ARG A 138 14.08 1.95 -17.15
N SER A 139 14.64 0.81 -17.55
CA SER A 139 14.85 -0.32 -16.64
C SER A 139 15.77 0.05 -15.47
N VAL A 140 16.89 0.74 -15.73
CA VAL A 140 17.84 1.15 -14.69
C VAL A 140 17.18 2.09 -13.68
N VAL A 141 16.42 3.07 -14.15
CA VAL A 141 15.68 4.02 -13.29
C VAL A 141 14.61 3.31 -12.46
N LEU A 142 13.84 2.40 -13.06
CA LEU A 142 12.80 1.65 -12.33
C LEU A 142 13.38 0.66 -11.31
N SER A 143 14.55 0.08 -11.59
CA SER A 143 15.24 -0.83 -10.67
C SER A 143 16.00 -0.09 -9.56
N ASN A 144 16.30 1.20 -9.74
CA ASN A 144 17.07 2.01 -8.79
C ASN A 144 16.37 3.37 -8.57
N PRO A 145 15.30 3.42 -7.78
CA PRO A 145 14.50 4.64 -7.59
C PRO A 145 15.23 5.80 -6.91
N SER A 146 16.45 5.56 -6.41
CA SER A 146 17.31 6.54 -5.75
C SER A 146 18.31 7.24 -6.68
N LEU A 147 18.36 6.87 -7.97
CA LEU A 147 19.05 7.60 -9.04
C LEU A 147 18.14 8.72 -9.58
#